data_AF-A0A1J5FPW5-F1
#
_entry.id   AF-A0A1J5FPW5-F1
#
_cell.length_a   1.000
_cell.length_b   1.000
_cell.length_c   1.000
_cell.angle_alpha   90.00
_cell.angle_beta   90.00
_cell.angle_gamma   90.00
#
_symmetry.space_group_name_H-M   'P 1'
#
loop_
_entity.id
_entity.type
_entity.pdbx_description
1 polymer ?
#
loop_
_entity_poly.entity_id
_entity_poly.type
_entity_poly.pdbx_seq_one_letter_code
_entity_poly.pdbx_strand_id
1 'polypeptide(L)'
;MALFPRKINGLYAMISRQDNENIFLMYSEHLHFWYTKQLILKPTYPWEFVQLGNCGSPIETEAGWLVLSHGVGAMREYSIGAFLLDKDDPSKVIGRLEEPLLTPNENEREGYVPNVVYSCGGAIYGDELIIPYAMSDHASSFAKVNLNELLKKLTES
;
A
#
# COMPACT_ATOMS: atom_id res chain seq x y z
N MET A 1 -0.55 -7.49 -6.61
CA MET A 1 0.55 -7.12 -7.53
C MET A 1 0.21 -5.80 -8.16
N ALA A 2 1.16 -4.88 -8.28
CA ALA A 2 0.97 -3.64 -9.03
C ALA A 2 2.28 -3.16 -9.64
N LEU A 3 2.21 -2.75 -10.91
CA LEU A 3 3.32 -2.15 -11.63
C LEU A 3 3.60 -0.76 -11.09
N PHE A 4 4.86 -0.34 -11.15
CA PHE A 4 5.19 1.07 -11.08
C PHE A 4 4.68 1.80 -12.35
N PRO A 5 4.32 3.08 -12.25
CA PRO A 5 3.72 3.81 -13.37
C PRO A 5 4.72 4.14 -14.49
N ARG A 6 6.01 3.90 -14.25
CA ARG A 6 7.09 4.01 -15.24
C ARG A 6 8.18 2.98 -14.97
N LYS A 7 9.07 2.82 -15.96
CA LYS A 7 10.30 2.06 -15.79
C LYS A 7 11.23 2.75 -14.77
N ILE A 8 12.03 1.94 -14.09
CA ILE A 8 13.04 2.36 -13.12
C ILE A 8 14.36 1.79 -13.61
N ASN A 9 15.34 2.67 -13.87
CA ASN A 9 16.63 2.31 -14.45
C ASN A 9 16.50 1.46 -15.75
N GLY A 10 15.51 1.77 -16.59
CA GLY A 10 15.24 1.07 -17.85
C GLY A 10 14.42 -0.23 -17.75
N LEU A 11 14.17 -0.71 -16.53
CA LEU A 11 13.43 -1.95 -16.25
C LEU A 11 11.98 -1.68 -15.84
N TYR A 12 11.07 -2.58 -16.18
CA TYR A 12 9.77 -2.61 -15.53
C TYR A 12 9.95 -3.02 -14.07
N ALA A 13 9.21 -2.38 -13.17
CA ALA A 13 9.22 -2.68 -11.74
C ALA A 13 7.80 -3.00 -11.27
N MET A 14 7.69 -3.86 -10.27
CA MET A 14 6.42 -4.28 -9.69
C MET A 14 6.54 -4.48 -8.18
N ILE A 15 5.55 -3.98 -7.43
CA ILE A 15 5.30 -4.43 -6.07
C ILE A 15 4.38 -5.64 -6.10
N SER A 16 4.76 -6.71 -5.42
CA SER A 16 4.03 -7.97 -5.44
C SER A 16 3.96 -8.61 -4.06
N ARG A 17 3.09 -9.62 -3.95
CA ARG A 17 2.94 -10.45 -2.77
C ARG A 17 2.88 -11.90 -3.25
N GLN A 18 3.98 -12.63 -3.11
CA GLN A 18 4.20 -13.92 -3.77
C GLN A 18 4.13 -15.11 -2.80
N ASP A 19 3.98 -14.84 -1.51
CA ASP A 19 3.99 -15.84 -0.43
C ASP A 19 2.81 -15.68 0.53
N ASN A 20 1.77 -14.94 0.12
CA ASN A 20 0.59 -14.60 0.92
C ASN A 20 0.82 -13.68 2.12
N GLU A 21 2.04 -13.27 2.45
CA GLU A 21 2.30 -12.50 3.68
C GLU A 21 3.09 -11.21 3.45
N ASN A 22 4.11 -11.28 2.58
CA ASN A 22 5.16 -10.26 2.52
C ASN A 22 5.10 -9.45 1.23
N ILE A 23 5.70 -8.27 1.27
CA ILE A 23 5.84 -7.40 0.08
C ILE A 23 7.20 -7.62 -0.56
N PHE A 24 7.17 -7.83 -1.87
CA PHE A 24 8.35 -7.98 -2.70
C PHE A 24 8.41 -6.92 -3.80
N LEU A 25 9.62 -6.49 -4.10
CA LEU A 25 9.96 -5.77 -5.32
C LEU A 25 10.41 -6.76 -6.38
N MET A 26 9.95 -6.59 -7.61
CA MET A 26 10.34 -7.40 -8.76
C MET A 26 10.75 -6.48 -9.91
N TYR A 27 11.73 -6.92 -10.70
CA TYR A 27 12.18 -6.22 -11.90
C TYR A 27 12.12 -7.15 -13.11
N SER A 28 11.90 -6.55 -14.29
CA SER A 28 11.99 -7.27 -15.56
C SER A 28 12.27 -6.35 -16.74
N GLU A 29 12.94 -6.89 -17.76
CA GLU A 29 13.06 -6.26 -19.08
C GLU A 29 11.78 -6.40 -19.91
N HIS A 30 10.93 -7.38 -19.58
CA HIS A 30 9.70 -7.72 -20.30
C HIS A 30 8.48 -7.68 -19.39
N LEU A 31 7.37 -7.11 -19.89
CA LEU A 31 6.15 -6.96 -19.10
C LEU A 31 5.51 -8.29 -18.68
N HIS A 32 5.77 -9.38 -19.41
CA HIS A 32 5.10 -10.67 -19.22
C HIS A 32 5.91 -11.70 -18.41
N PHE A 33 7.22 -11.47 -18.21
CA PHE A 33 8.11 -12.46 -17.64
C PHE A 33 8.77 -11.91 -16.38
N TRP A 34 8.52 -12.55 -15.23
CA TRP A 34 8.99 -12.08 -13.92
C TRP A 34 9.60 -13.26 -13.15
N TYR A 35 10.93 -13.26 -13.00
CA TYR A 35 11.65 -14.42 -12.47
C TYR A 35 12.26 -14.19 -11.09
N THR A 36 12.47 -12.93 -10.70
CA THR A 36 13.13 -12.57 -9.45
C THR A 36 12.18 -11.76 -8.56
N LYS A 37 12.31 -11.99 -7.25
CA LYS A 37 11.62 -11.21 -6.23
C LYS A 37 12.59 -10.89 -5.11
N GLN A 38 12.60 -9.64 -4.66
CA GLN A 38 13.36 -9.16 -3.52
C GLN A 38 12.38 -8.80 -2.42
N LEU A 39 12.54 -9.38 -1.24
CA LEU A 39 11.73 -9.03 -0.07
C LEU A 39 12.06 -7.59 0.36
N ILE A 40 11.03 -6.75 0.55
CA ILE A 40 11.21 -5.37 1.03
C ILE A 40 10.45 -5.07 2.32
N LEU A 41 9.33 -5.75 2.60
CA LEU A 41 8.61 -5.62 3.87
C LEU A 41 8.06 -6.95 4.35
N LYS A 42 8.11 -7.12 5.68
CA LYS A 42 7.37 -8.14 6.41
C LYS A 42 6.31 -7.48 7.30
N PRO A 43 5.21 -8.18 7.63
CA PRO A 43 4.36 -7.84 8.78
C PRO A 43 5.19 -7.46 10.01
N THR A 44 4.89 -6.35 10.67
CA THR A 44 5.66 -5.88 11.84
C THR A 44 4.75 -5.29 12.91
N TYR A 45 3.80 -4.43 12.53
CA TYR A 45 2.92 -3.77 13.48
C TYR A 45 1.65 -4.59 13.79
N PRO A 46 0.99 -4.37 14.95
CA PRO A 46 -0.19 -5.16 15.35
C PRO A 46 -1.32 -5.19 14.31
N TRP A 47 -1.56 -4.09 13.60
CA TRP A 47 -2.63 -3.96 12.60
C TRP A 47 -2.36 -4.71 11.29
N GLU A 48 -1.13 -5.16 11.07
CA GLU A 48 -0.68 -5.85 9.86
C GLU A 48 0.02 -7.18 10.16
N PHE A 49 -0.02 -7.63 11.42
CA PHE A 49 0.80 -8.71 11.96
C PHE A 49 0.64 -10.05 11.22
N VAL A 50 -0.52 -10.31 10.62
CA VAL A 50 -0.80 -11.57 9.90
C VAL A 50 -0.26 -11.53 8.48
N GLN A 51 -0.55 -10.46 7.73
CA GLN A 51 -0.11 -10.30 6.34
C GLN A 51 -0.19 -8.85 5.90
N LEU A 52 0.63 -8.51 4.91
CA LEU A 52 0.65 -7.22 4.24
C LEU A 52 0.46 -7.41 2.73
N GLY A 53 -0.25 -6.48 2.08
CA GLY A 53 -0.37 -6.46 0.63
C GLY A 53 -0.44 -5.03 0.11
N ASN A 54 0.06 -4.79 -1.10
CA ASN A 54 -0.07 -3.49 -1.74
C ASN A 54 -1.49 -3.29 -2.28
N CYS A 55 -2.05 -2.09 -2.11
CA CYS A 55 -3.38 -1.74 -2.59
C CYS A 55 -3.38 -1.43 -4.09
N GLY A 56 -2.35 -0.78 -4.61
CA GLY A 56 -2.29 -0.42 -6.02
C GLY A 56 -0.89 -0.09 -6.48
N SER A 57 -0.81 0.58 -7.64
CA SER A 57 0.45 1.12 -8.15
C SER A 57 1.06 2.08 -7.13
N PRO A 58 2.38 2.03 -6.90
CA PRO A 58 3.08 3.13 -6.24
C PRO A 58 2.78 4.47 -6.93
N ILE A 59 2.66 5.52 -6.13
CA ILE A 59 2.41 6.88 -6.57
C ILE A 59 3.72 7.66 -6.45
N GLU A 60 4.17 8.26 -7.54
CA GLU A 60 5.41 9.05 -7.55
C GLU A 60 5.18 10.38 -6.81
N THR A 61 6.11 10.72 -5.91
CA THR A 61 6.13 12.01 -5.20
C THR A 61 7.56 12.57 -5.18
N GLU A 62 7.72 13.79 -4.66
CA GLU A 62 9.07 14.34 -4.42
C GLU A 62 9.79 13.67 -3.25
N ALA A 63 9.06 13.08 -2.30
CA ALA A 63 9.64 12.36 -1.16
C ALA A 63 10.02 10.91 -1.48
N GLY A 64 9.56 10.37 -2.63
CA GLY A 64 9.73 8.96 -2.98
C GLY A 64 8.48 8.35 -3.59
N TRP A 65 8.43 7.02 -3.61
CA TRP A 65 7.26 6.26 -4.04
C TRP A 65 6.34 6.00 -2.85
N LEU A 66 5.20 6.69 -2.83
CA LEU A 66 4.15 6.45 -1.85
C LEU A 66 3.39 5.18 -2.25
N VAL A 67 3.35 4.19 -1.35
CA VAL A 67 2.65 2.92 -1.58
C VAL A 67 1.57 2.75 -0.54
N LEU A 68 0.32 2.65 -0.99
CA LEU A 68 -0.79 2.23 -0.14
C LEU A 68 -0.75 0.72 0.07
N SER A 69 -0.99 0.29 1.29
CA SER A 69 -0.98 -1.12 1.69
C SER A 69 -2.20 -1.48 2.52
N HIS A 70 -2.67 -2.71 2.40
CA HIS A 70 -3.59 -3.30 3.36
C HIS A 70 -2.82 -4.22 4.31
N GLY A 71 -3.10 -4.10 5.60
CA GLY A 71 -2.60 -4.98 6.65
C GLY A 71 -3.74 -5.80 7.24
N VAL A 72 -3.44 -7.02 7.67
CA VAL A 72 -4.38 -7.86 8.41
C VAL A 72 -3.90 -8.03 9.84
N GLY A 73 -4.69 -7.54 10.78
CA GLY A 73 -4.42 -7.60 12.20
C GLY A 73 -5.15 -8.76 12.91
N ALA A 74 -5.28 -8.62 14.22
CA ALA A 74 -6.08 -9.53 15.04
C ALA A 74 -7.52 -9.63 14.53
N MET A 75 -8.18 -10.77 14.76
CA MET A 75 -9.56 -11.03 14.32
C MET A 75 -9.80 -10.84 12.82
N ARG A 76 -8.74 -10.91 12.00
CA ARG A 76 -8.76 -10.68 10.55
C ARG A 76 -9.30 -9.29 10.17
N GLU A 77 -9.01 -8.28 10.98
CA GLU A 77 -9.31 -6.89 10.64
C GLU A 77 -8.40 -6.42 9.49
N TYR A 78 -9.00 -6.00 8.37
CA TYR A 78 -8.28 -5.42 7.23
C TYR A 78 -8.30 -3.91 7.34
N SER A 79 -7.12 -3.33 7.44
CA SER A 79 -6.91 -1.89 7.55
C SER A 79 -5.98 -1.39 6.44
N ILE A 80 -6.12 -0.12 6.07
CA ILE A 80 -5.27 0.51 5.05
C ILE A 80 -4.21 1.36 5.76
N GLY A 81 -2.95 1.20 5.36
CA GLY A 81 -1.83 2.05 5.75
C GLY A 81 -1.02 2.47 4.53
N ALA A 82 0.18 2.99 4.78
CA ALA A 82 1.09 3.43 3.74
C ALA A 82 2.55 3.25 4.16
N PHE A 83 3.40 3.10 3.14
CA PHE A 83 4.85 3.16 3.28
C PHE A 83 5.46 3.93 2.11
N LEU A 84 6.70 4.36 2.29
CA LEU A 84 7.46 5.17 1.35
C LEU A 84 8.71 4.42 0.93
N LEU A 85 8.92 4.30 -0.38
CA LEU A 85 10.16 3.77 -0.95
C LEU A 85 11.01 4.89 -1.54
N ASP A 86 12.32 4.71 -1.54
CA ASP A 86 13.24 5.67 -2.17
C ASP A 86 12.96 5.80 -3.68
N LYS A 87 13.04 7.04 -4.20
CA LYS A 87 12.65 7.39 -5.58
C LYS A 87 13.52 6.71 -6.63
N ASP A 88 14.82 6.61 -6.36
CA ASP A 88 15.84 6.12 -7.29
C ASP A 88 16.14 4.64 -7.05
N ASP A 89 16.03 4.19 -5.80
CA ASP A 89 16.22 2.81 -5.38
C ASP A 89 15.03 2.28 -4.56
N PRO A 90 13.93 1.85 -5.23
CA PRO A 90 12.72 1.37 -4.56
C PRO A 90 12.91 0.12 -3.70
N SER A 91 14.10 -0.47 -3.68
CA SER A 91 14.42 -1.56 -2.75
C SER A 91 14.56 -1.08 -1.30
N LYS A 92 14.74 0.23 -1.10
CA LYS A 92 14.85 0.87 0.20
C LYS A 92 13.50 1.39 0.66
N VAL A 93 13.03 0.86 1.79
CA VAL A 93 11.92 1.44 2.54
C VAL A 93 12.48 2.59 3.38
N ILE A 94 11.99 3.80 3.14
CA ILE A 94 12.45 5.03 3.80
C ILE A 94 11.40 5.64 4.73
N GLY A 95 10.22 5.02 4.81
CA GLY A 95 9.15 5.41 5.72
C GLY A 95 8.05 4.36 5.76
N ARG A 96 7.40 4.17 6.92
CA ARG A 96 6.27 3.25 7.07
C ARG A 96 5.41 3.72 8.23
N LEU A 97 4.09 3.69 8.06
CA LEU A 97 3.19 4.02 9.16
C LEU A 97 3.12 2.88 10.18
N GLU A 98 3.30 3.23 11.46
CA GLU A 98 3.12 2.29 12.57
C GLU A 98 1.64 2.01 12.87
N GLU A 99 0.78 2.95 12.51
CA GLU A 99 -0.68 2.91 12.70
C GLU A 99 -1.40 3.07 11.35
N PRO A 100 -2.57 2.44 11.15
CA PRO A 100 -3.31 2.50 9.90
C PRO A 100 -3.87 3.90 9.61
N LEU A 101 -4.03 4.22 8.33
CA LEU A 101 -4.74 5.41 7.84
C LEU A 101 -6.26 5.24 7.96
N LEU A 102 -6.76 4.05 7.62
CA LEU A 102 -8.17 3.71 7.71
C LEU A 102 -8.32 2.34 8.38
N THR A 103 -9.22 2.28 9.34
CA THR A 103 -9.73 1.05 9.94
C THR A 103 -11.25 0.98 9.75
N PRO A 104 -11.86 -0.21 9.74
CA PRO A 104 -13.31 -0.35 9.65
C PRO A 104 -14.02 0.30 10.85
N ASN A 105 -14.89 1.28 10.59
CA ASN A 105 -15.71 1.91 11.63
C ASN A 105 -16.95 1.07 12.00
N GLU A 106 -17.66 1.41 13.09
CA GLU A 106 -18.80 0.63 13.58
C GLU A 106 -19.92 0.38 12.55
N ASN A 107 -20.14 1.30 11.61
CA ASN A 107 -21.14 1.15 10.54
C ASN A 107 -20.61 0.33 9.34
N GLU A 108 -19.29 0.30 9.14
CA GLU A 108 -18.59 -0.47 8.10
C GLU A 108 -18.31 -1.93 8.53
N ARG A 109 -18.66 -2.30 9.77
CA ARG A 109 -18.53 -3.67 10.28
C ARG A 109 -19.68 -4.57 9.90
N GLU A 110 -20.81 -4.02 9.46
CA GLU A 110 -21.98 -4.80 9.02
C GLU A 110 -21.93 -5.06 7.51
N GLY A 111 -21.69 -6.32 7.12
CA GLY A 111 -21.66 -6.72 5.71
C GLY A 111 -21.23 -8.19 5.49
N TYR A 112 -21.02 -8.58 4.24
CA TYR A 112 -20.71 -9.98 3.87
C TYR A 112 -19.37 -10.47 4.45
N VAL A 113 -18.38 -9.56 4.55
CA VAL A 113 -17.15 -9.77 5.33
C VAL A 113 -17.03 -8.61 6.34
N PRO A 114 -17.25 -8.86 7.64
CA PRO A 114 -17.12 -7.81 8.65
C PRO A 114 -15.65 -7.42 8.84
N ASN A 115 -15.41 -6.17 9.29
CA ASN A 115 -14.08 -5.63 9.60
C ASN A 115 -13.12 -5.52 8.39
N VAL A 116 -13.64 -5.13 7.22
CA VAL A 116 -12.81 -4.98 6.00
C VAL A 116 -12.96 -3.62 5.35
N VAL A 117 -11.84 -2.89 5.28
CA VAL A 117 -11.62 -1.83 4.29
C VAL A 117 -10.50 -2.27 3.34
N TYR A 118 -10.75 -2.15 2.04
CA TYR A 118 -9.78 -2.55 1.01
C TYR A 118 -9.74 -1.52 -0.12
N SER A 119 -8.56 -1.24 -0.65
CA SER A 119 -8.39 -0.32 -1.76
C SER A 119 -7.57 -0.96 -2.87
N CYS A 120 -7.86 -0.56 -4.11
CA CYS A 120 -7.10 -0.93 -5.31
C CYS A 120 -6.11 0.17 -5.76
N GLY A 121 -5.90 1.19 -4.93
CA GLY A 121 -4.99 2.31 -5.20
C GLY A 121 -5.57 3.66 -4.76
N GLY A 122 -4.78 4.71 -4.95
CA GLY A 122 -5.18 6.08 -4.66
C GLY A 122 -4.72 7.02 -5.76
N ALA A 123 -5.19 8.26 -5.69
CA ALA A 123 -4.79 9.32 -6.60
C ALA A 123 -4.51 10.60 -5.82
N ILE A 124 -3.47 11.34 -6.23
CA ILE A 124 -3.19 12.66 -5.69
C ILE A 124 -3.96 13.69 -6.51
N TYR A 125 -4.66 14.59 -5.81
CA TYR A 125 -5.34 15.74 -6.41
C TYR A 125 -5.09 16.98 -5.56
N GLY A 126 -4.23 17.89 -6.06
CA GLY A 126 -3.72 19.00 -5.26
C GLY A 126 -2.93 18.47 -4.06
N ASP A 127 -3.26 18.97 -2.86
CA ASP A 127 -2.64 18.55 -1.60
C ASP A 127 -3.36 17.37 -0.93
N GLU A 128 -4.31 16.73 -1.62
CA GLU A 128 -5.07 15.60 -1.09
C GLU A 128 -4.64 14.29 -1.76
N LEU A 129 -4.43 13.27 -0.93
CA LEU A 129 -4.47 11.88 -1.35
C LEU A 129 -5.92 11.39 -1.25
N ILE A 130 -6.50 11.03 -2.39
CA ILE A 130 -7.82 10.42 -2.50
C ILE A 130 -7.65 8.90 -2.50
N ILE A 131 -8.30 8.22 -1.56
CA ILE A 131 -8.25 6.77 -1.41
C ILE A 131 -9.66 6.22 -1.62
N PRO A 132 -10.01 5.77 -2.85
CA PRO A 132 -11.19 4.95 -3.05
C PRO A 132 -11.03 3.62 -2.31
N TYR A 133 -12.04 3.22 -1.55
CA TYR A 133 -12.02 1.97 -0.81
C TYR A 133 -13.38 1.29 -0.83
N ALA A 134 -13.35 -0.05 -0.87
CA ALA A 134 -14.50 -0.90 -0.68
C ALA A 134 -14.69 -1.22 0.80
N MET A 135 -15.95 -1.32 1.21
CA MET A 135 -16.38 -1.67 2.56
C MET A 135 -17.17 -2.98 2.47
N SER A 136 -16.70 -3.99 3.21
CA SER A 136 -17.36 -5.31 3.33
C SER A 136 -17.78 -5.97 2.00
N ASP A 137 -16.99 -5.77 0.94
CA ASP A 137 -17.24 -6.28 -0.42
C ASP A 137 -18.62 -5.94 -1.01
N HIS A 138 -19.28 -4.90 -0.48
CA HIS A 138 -20.66 -4.56 -0.82
C HIS A 138 -20.82 -3.14 -1.36
N ALA A 139 -20.09 -2.18 -0.79
CA ALA A 139 -20.17 -0.77 -1.17
C ALA A 139 -18.78 -0.18 -1.37
N SER A 140 -18.71 0.99 -2.01
CA SER A 140 -17.47 1.76 -2.15
C SER A 140 -17.68 3.20 -1.75
N SER A 141 -16.65 3.78 -1.15
CA SER A 141 -16.56 5.20 -0.77
C SER A 141 -15.15 5.70 -1.08
N PHE A 142 -14.82 6.91 -0.63
CA PHE A 142 -13.47 7.42 -0.67
C PHE A 142 -13.14 8.18 0.61
N ALA A 143 -11.87 8.12 0.99
CA ALA A 143 -11.30 8.98 2.02
C ALA A 143 -10.36 10.02 1.40
N LYS A 144 -10.18 11.11 2.13
CA LYS A 144 -9.24 12.18 1.80
C LYS A 144 -8.22 12.28 2.92
N VAL A 145 -6.95 12.27 2.56
CA VAL A 145 -5.83 12.43 3.48
C VAL A 145 -4.99 13.61 3.03
N ASN A 146 -4.57 14.48 3.94
CA ASN A 146 -3.63 15.54 3.61
C ASN A 146 -2.29 14.92 3.22
N LEU A 147 -1.86 15.13 1.97
CA LEU A 147 -0.66 14.51 1.42
C LEU A 147 0.59 14.98 2.14
N ASN A 148 0.69 16.28 2.42
CA ASN A 148 1.87 16.87 3.04
C ASN A 148 2.07 16.36 4.48
N GLU A 149 0.99 16.25 5.26
CA GLU A 149 1.04 15.66 6.61
C GLU A 149 1.43 14.18 6.58
N LEU A 150 0.88 13.42 5.62
CA LEU A 150 1.21 12.01 5.45
C LEU A 150 2.69 11.82 5.09
N LEU A 151 3.19 12.55 4.10
CA LEU A 151 4.59 12.46 3.68
C LEU A 151 5.53 12.88 4.80
N LYS A 152 5.20 13.96 5.51
CA LYS A 152 5.96 14.41 6.68
C LYS A 152 6.06 13.30 7.73
N LYS A 153 4.93 12.69 8.10
CA LYS A 153 4.89 11.57 9.05
C LYS A 153 5.76 10.40 8.58
N LEU A 154 5.72 10.06 7.29
CA LEU A 154 6.51 8.97 6.72
C LEU A 154 8.02 9.25 6.71
N THR A 155 8.44 10.50 6.54
CA THR A 155 9.87 10.87 6.46
C THR A 155 10.51 11.20 7.80
N GLU A 156 9.70 11.49 8.83
CA GLU A 156 10.18 11.85 10.17
C GLU A 156 10.18 10.67 11.16
N SER A 157 9.65 9.51 10.75
CA SER A 157 9.56 8.29 11.56
C SER A 157 10.83 7.44 11.51
#